data_AF-A0A672ISY7-F1
#
_entry.id   AF-A0A672ISY7-F1
#
_cell.length_a   1.000
_cell.length_b   1.000
_cell.length_c   1.000
_cell.angle_alpha   90.00
_cell.angle_beta   90.00
_cell.angle_gamma   90.00
#
_symmetry.space_group_name_H-M   'P 1'
#
loop_
_entity.id
_entity.type
_entity.pdbx_description
1 polymer ?
#
loop_
_entity_poly.entity_id
_entity_poly.type
_entity_poly.pdbx_seq_one_letter_code
_entity_poly.pdbx_strand_id
1 'polypeptide(L)'
;KIFKKMLLLYMSIISIGGWVSAPVDCGNPPPLDNGDTTETLKNRYSHDERVEFRCQNYHVMEGEPFKTCVNGEWSGDMKCLKPCTVNKNSLNNHNIRFKYTYMNKLYAEHNDEMEFACKSGSPVAGSHMRVRCLDGEIRLPTCQ
;
A
#
# COMPACT_ATOMS: atom_id res chain seq x y z
N LYS A 1 -3.67 31.11 -57.39
CA LYS A 1 -4.17 29.74 -57.70
C LYS A 1 -3.15 28.61 -57.38
N ILE A 2 -1.85 28.88 -57.34
CA ILE A 2 -0.77 27.92 -56.99
C ILE A 2 -0.77 27.52 -55.50
N PHE A 3 -1.04 28.46 -54.58
CA PHE A 3 -1.11 28.19 -53.14
C PHE A 3 -2.20 27.18 -52.73
N LYS A 4 -3.38 27.19 -53.38
CA LYS A 4 -4.43 26.19 -53.13
C LYS A 4 -4.04 24.79 -53.60
N LYS A 5 -3.22 24.66 -54.66
CA LYS A 5 -2.69 23.37 -55.14
C LYS A 5 -1.61 22.81 -54.20
N MET A 6 -0.81 23.68 -53.57
CA MET A 6 0.22 23.29 -52.61
C MET A 6 -0.38 22.75 -51.30
N LEU A 7 -1.48 23.34 -50.82
CA LEU A 7 -2.20 22.87 -49.62
C LEU A 7 -2.87 21.50 -49.84
N LEU A 8 -3.43 21.26 -51.03
CA LEU A 8 -4.04 19.98 -51.39
C LEU A 8 -3.00 18.86 -51.53
N LEU A 9 -1.80 19.17 -52.03
CA LEU A 9 -0.68 18.21 -52.05
C LEU A 9 -0.17 17.91 -50.64
N TYR A 10 -0.09 18.89 -49.73
CA TYR A 10 0.29 18.65 -48.32
C TYR A 10 -0.71 17.73 -47.60
N MET A 11 -2.01 17.91 -47.85
CA MET A 11 -3.07 17.02 -47.33
C MET A 11 -3.07 15.61 -47.96
N SER A 12 -2.32 15.40 -49.05
CA SER A 12 -2.22 14.10 -49.75
C SER A 12 -1.01 13.27 -49.30
N ILE A 13 -0.04 13.86 -48.59
CA ILE A 13 1.23 13.20 -48.20
C ILE A 13 1.14 12.53 -46.81
N ILE A 14 0.02 12.63 -46.09
CA ILE A 14 -0.23 11.74 -44.94
C ILE A 14 -0.75 10.39 -45.46
N SER A 15 0.15 9.72 -46.18
CA SER A 15 0.08 8.31 -46.53
C SER A 15 0.78 7.52 -45.42
N ILE A 16 0.17 6.42 -44.98
CA ILE A 16 0.80 5.32 -44.22
C ILE A 16 1.25 5.69 -42.79
N GLY A 17 0.28 5.98 -41.92
CA GLY A 17 0.47 5.94 -40.47
C GLY A 17 -0.88 5.64 -39.84
N GLY A 18 -0.98 4.56 -39.08
CA GLY A 18 -2.20 4.25 -38.33
C GLY A 18 -2.63 5.47 -37.51
N TRP A 19 -3.94 5.69 -37.40
CA TRP A 19 -4.49 6.75 -36.56
C TRP A 19 -4.08 6.46 -35.10
N VAL A 20 -3.01 7.06 -34.61
CA VAL A 20 -2.67 7.02 -33.19
C VAL A 20 -3.62 7.99 -32.51
N SER A 21 -4.66 7.46 -31.87
CA SER A 21 -5.53 8.25 -31.01
C SER A 21 -4.69 8.87 -29.89
N ALA A 22 -4.90 10.15 -29.60
CA ALA A 22 -4.28 10.79 -28.45
C ALA A 22 -4.62 10.00 -27.17
N PRO A 23 -3.67 9.84 -26.22
CA PRO A 23 -3.94 9.19 -24.96
C PRO A 23 -5.09 9.87 -24.20
N VAL A 24 -5.91 9.06 -23.54
CA VAL A 24 -7.02 9.53 -22.72
C VAL A 24 -6.51 9.91 -21.33
N ASP A 25 -6.97 11.06 -20.82
CA ASP A 25 -6.69 11.51 -19.46
C ASP A 25 -7.50 10.72 -18.43
N CYS A 26 -6.92 10.51 -17.26
CA CYS A 26 -7.59 9.93 -16.11
C CYS A 26 -8.33 11.00 -15.29
N GLY A 27 -9.38 10.57 -14.58
CA GLY A 27 -9.98 11.34 -13.48
C GLY A 27 -9.24 11.09 -12.16
N ASN A 28 -9.92 11.27 -11.02
CA ASN A 28 -9.34 10.96 -9.71
C ASN A 28 -8.94 9.47 -9.61
N PRO A 29 -7.79 9.16 -8.99
CA PRO A 29 -7.41 7.77 -8.73
C PRO A 29 -8.38 7.11 -7.74
N PRO A 30 -8.52 5.79 -7.80
CA PRO A 30 -9.28 5.05 -6.79
C PRO A 30 -8.62 5.23 -5.41
N PRO A 31 -9.41 5.27 -4.33
CA PRO A 31 -8.88 5.37 -2.97
C PRO A 31 -8.05 4.13 -2.60
N LEU A 32 -7.14 4.29 -1.64
CA LEU A 32 -6.32 3.21 -1.08
C LEU A 32 -6.78 2.92 0.35
N ASP A 33 -7.11 1.66 0.64
CA ASP A 33 -7.51 1.26 2.00
C ASP A 33 -6.37 1.48 3.00
N ASN A 34 -6.67 2.16 4.12
CA ASN A 34 -5.70 2.57 5.14
C ASN A 34 -4.53 3.40 4.57
N GLY A 35 -4.78 4.12 3.47
CA GLY A 35 -3.83 5.04 2.86
C GLY A 35 -4.51 6.33 2.39
N ASP A 36 -3.69 7.32 2.09
CA ASP A 36 -4.10 8.60 1.57
C ASP A 36 -3.11 9.06 0.50
N THR A 37 -3.53 10.01 -0.33
CA THR A 37 -2.62 10.68 -1.26
C THR A 37 -1.71 11.66 -0.52
N THR A 38 -0.49 11.84 -1.01
CA THR A 38 0.48 12.79 -0.42
C THR A 38 0.19 14.24 -0.81
N GLU A 39 -0.54 14.43 -1.92
CA GLU A 39 -0.85 15.72 -2.51
C GLU A 39 -2.36 15.89 -2.75
N THR A 40 -2.81 17.13 -2.93
CA THR A 40 -4.19 17.42 -3.30
C THR A 40 -4.48 16.92 -4.72
N LEU A 41 -5.59 16.19 -4.88
CA LEU A 41 -5.98 15.65 -6.17
C LEU A 41 -6.33 16.74 -7.19
N LYS A 42 -5.80 16.62 -8.41
CA LYS A 42 -6.24 17.35 -9.60
C LYS A 42 -7.55 16.76 -10.13
N ASN A 43 -8.32 17.56 -10.87
CA ASN A 43 -9.55 17.08 -11.54
C ASN A 43 -9.26 16.12 -12.71
N ARG A 44 -8.08 16.22 -13.34
CA ARG A 44 -7.64 15.38 -14.47
C ARG A 44 -6.14 15.15 -14.41
N TYR A 45 -5.71 14.01 -14.95
CA TYR A 45 -4.32 13.58 -15.05
C TYR A 45 -4.05 13.09 -16.47
N SER A 46 -3.01 13.65 -17.09
CA SER A 46 -2.53 13.25 -18.41
C SER A 46 -1.93 11.85 -18.36
N HIS A 47 -1.83 11.19 -19.50
CA HIS A 47 -1.09 9.93 -19.61
C HIS A 47 0.34 10.07 -19.03
N ASP A 48 0.78 9.03 -18.32
CA ASP A 48 2.04 8.94 -17.57
C ASP A 48 2.17 9.82 -16.33
N GLU A 49 1.18 10.67 -16.02
CA GLU A 49 1.14 11.33 -14.72
C GLU A 49 0.91 10.32 -13.60
N ARG A 50 1.50 10.62 -12.44
CA ARG A 50 1.48 9.76 -11.26
C ARG A 50 0.87 10.47 -10.07
N VAL A 51 0.21 9.69 -9.22
CA VAL A 51 -0.22 10.12 -7.89
C VAL A 51 0.49 9.23 -6.88
N GLU A 52 1.14 9.87 -5.92
CA GLU A 52 1.80 9.21 -4.81
C GLU A 52 0.83 9.00 -3.65
N PHE A 53 0.91 7.82 -3.06
CA PHE A 53 0.14 7.40 -1.91
C PHE A 53 1.07 7.15 -0.72
N ARG A 54 0.50 7.29 0.46
CA ARG A 54 1.14 6.93 1.73
C ARG A 54 0.16 6.13 2.58
N CYS A 55 0.70 5.23 3.38
CA CYS A 55 -0.10 4.52 4.36
C CYS A 55 -0.37 5.40 5.60
N GLN A 56 -1.50 5.14 6.25
CA GLN A 56 -1.84 5.72 7.55
C GLN A 56 -0.86 5.24 8.62
N ASN A 57 -0.86 5.89 9.78
CA ASN A 57 0.08 5.60 10.86
C ASN A 57 0.16 4.10 11.18
N TYR A 58 1.40 3.61 11.34
CA TYR A 58 1.78 2.23 11.64
C TYR A 58 1.42 1.19 10.57
N HIS A 59 0.78 1.58 9.46
CA HIS A 59 0.61 0.69 8.32
C HIS A 59 1.85 0.76 7.43
N VAL A 60 2.22 -0.40 6.87
CA VAL A 60 3.43 -0.53 6.04
C VAL A 60 3.00 -0.68 4.59
N MET A 61 3.64 0.06 3.69
CA MET A 61 3.35 -0.06 2.27
C MET A 61 3.95 -1.34 1.67
N GLU A 62 3.11 -2.10 0.97
CA GLU A 62 3.50 -3.18 0.08
C GLU A 62 3.30 -2.75 -1.37
N GLY A 63 4.35 -2.86 -2.18
CA GLY A 63 4.37 -2.37 -3.56
C GLY A 63 4.91 -0.95 -3.70
N GLU A 64 4.86 -0.43 -4.92
CA GLU A 64 5.31 0.93 -5.24
C GLU A 64 4.25 1.97 -4.81
N PRO A 65 4.64 3.13 -4.25
CA PRO A 65 3.71 4.11 -3.71
C PRO A 65 2.98 4.95 -4.78
N PHE A 66 2.91 4.48 -6.02
CA PHE A 66 2.42 5.28 -7.14
C PHE A 66 1.33 4.59 -7.94
N LYS A 67 0.27 5.33 -8.27
CA LYS A 67 -0.61 4.99 -9.40
C LYS A 67 -0.26 5.87 -10.58
N THR A 68 -0.18 5.27 -11.77
CA THR A 68 0.16 5.94 -13.04
C THR A 68 -1.07 5.95 -13.95
N CYS A 69 -1.37 7.08 -14.57
CA CYS A 69 -2.44 7.18 -15.55
C CYS A 69 -2.00 6.58 -16.88
N VAL A 70 -2.63 5.49 -17.30
CA VAL A 70 -2.37 4.77 -18.53
C VAL A 70 -3.62 4.81 -19.39
N ASN A 71 -3.66 5.76 -20.33
CA ASN A 71 -4.72 5.88 -21.34
C ASN A 71 -6.15 5.81 -20.76
N GLY A 72 -6.43 6.62 -19.74
CA GLY A 72 -7.73 6.72 -19.07
C GLY A 72 -7.91 5.77 -17.89
N GLU A 73 -6.98 4.84 -17.66
CA GLU A 73 -7.03 3.87 -16.56
C GLU A 73 -5.87 4.04 -15.59
N TRP A 74 -6.12 3.86 -14.29
CA TRP A 74 -5.07 3.90 -13.27
C TRP A 74 -4.38 2.55 -13.15
N SER A 75 -3.07 2.54 -13.39
CA SER A 75 -2.19 1.39 -13.21
C SER A 75 -1.34 1.52 -11.95
N GLY A 76 -0.99 0.40 -11.32
CA GLY A 76 -0.22 0.35 -10.07
C GLY A 76 -0.98 -0.39 -8.98
N ASP A 77 -0.33 -1.38 -8.37
CA ASP A 77 -0.87 -2.20 -7.29
C ASP A 77 -0.05 -1.96 -6.02
N MET A 78 -0.73 -1.58 -4.95
CA MET A 78 -0.13 -1.32 -3.66
C MET A 78 -1.15 -1.57 -2.55
N LYS A 79 -0.66 -1.91 -1.36
CA LYS A 79 -1.48 -2.16 -0.18
C LYS A 79 -0.84 -1.56 1.05
N CYS A 80 -1.67 -1.19 2.02
CA CYS A 80 -1.22 -0.79 3.35
C CYS A 80 -1.45 -1.96 4.31
N LEU A 81 -0.37 -2.67 4.61
CA LEU A 81 -0.34 -3.81 5.52
C LEU A 81 -0.58 -3.32 6.95
N LYS A 82 -1.47 -4.01 7.65
CA LYS A 82 -1.96 -3.60 8.96
C LYS A 82 -0.92 -3.84 10.06
N PRO A 83 -0.83 -2.94 11.04
CA PRO A 83 -0.09 -3.19 12.27
C PRO A 83 -0.84 -4.20 13.16
N CYS A 84 -0.07 -4.93 13.97
CA CYS A 84 -0.62 -5.76 15.03
C CYS A 84 -0.72 -4.96 16.32
N THR A 85 -1.78 -5.20 17.09
CA THR A 85 -1.96 -4.58 18.40
C THR A 85 -2.07 -5.65 19.46
N VAL A 86 -1.16 -5.63 20.43
CA VAL A 86 -1.22 -6.50 21.60
C VAL A 86 -1.59 -5.67 22.82
N ASN A 87 -2.66 -6.08 23.50
CA ASN A 87 -3.19 -5.39 24.68
C ASN A 87 -3.11 -6.27 25.94
N LYS A 88 -3.31 -5.64 27.09
CA LYS A 88 -3.25 -6.30 28.41
C LYS A 88 -4.16 -7.53 28.51
N ASN A 89 -5.35 -7.51 27.93
CA ASN A 89 -6.26 -8.65 27.99
C ASN A 89 -5.69 -9.85 27.22
N SER A 90 -5.13 -9.62 26.04
CA SER A 90 -4.50 -10.65 25.22
C SER A 90 -3.31 -11.28 25.96
N LEU A 91 -2.47 -10.46 26.60
CA LEU A 91 -1.36 -10.92 27.43
C LEU A 91 -1.82 -11.78 28.62
N ASN A 92 -2.87 -11.33 29.33
CA ASN A 92 -3.42 -12.04 30.48
C ASN A 92 -4.00 -13.40 30.10
N ASN A 93 -4.79 -13.45 29.02
CA ASN A 93 -5.44 -14.67 28.54
C ASN A 93 -4.45 -15.76 28.15
N HIS A 94 -3.24 -15.37 27.75
CA HIS A 94 -2.17 -16.27 27.33
C HIS A 94 -1.13 -16.55 28.43
N ASN A 95 -1.28 -15.96 29.63
CA ASN A 95 -0.30 -16.00 30.72
C ASN A 95 1.11 -15.48 30.33
N ILE A 96 1.16 -14.49 29.45
CA ILE A 96 2.42 -13.91 28.94
C ILE A 96 2.57 -12.43 29.28
N ARG A 97 3.79 -11.91 29.13
CA ARG A 97 4.15 -10.49 29.22
C ARG A 97 5.18 -10.17 28.13
N PHE A 98 5.34 -8.91 27.76
CA PHE A 98 6.48 -8.53 26.92
C PHE A 98 7.79 -8.80 27.67
N LYS A 99 8.80 -9.29 26.95
CA LYS A 99 10.10 -9.63 27.55
C LYS A 99 10.88 -8.39 27.98
N TYR A 100 10.86 -7.34 27.15
CA TYR A 100 11.73 -6.17 27.28
C TYR A 100 11.03 -4.90 27.75
N THR A 101 9.70 -4.89 27.85
CA THR A 101 8.93 -3.69 28.21
C THR A 101 7.78 -4.00 29.17
N TYR A 102 7.41 -3.03 29.99
CA TYR A 102 6.27 -3.11 30.91
C TYR A 102 5.00 -2.44 30.33
N MET A 103 5.05 -2.03 29.05
CA MET A 103 3.90 -1.41 28.39
C MET A 103 2.73 -2.39 28.28
N ASN A 104 1.52 -1.91 28.56
CA ASN A 104 0.29 -2.71 28.51
C ASN A 104 -0.34 -2.76 27.10
N LYS A 105 0.13 -1.90 26.19
CA LYS A 105 -0.33 -1.81 24.80
C LYS A 105 0.90 -1.57 23.92
N LEU A 106 1.10 -2.43 22.94
CA LEU A 106 2.18 -2.29 21.97
C LEU A 106 1.62 -2.47 20.56
N TYR A 107 2.00 -1.55 19.67
CA TYR A 107 1.79 -1.63 18.24
C TYR A 107 3.07 -2.16 17.61
N ALA A 108 2.94 -3.10 16.69
CA ALA A 108 4.03 -3.64 15.90
C ALA A 108 3.66 -3.46 14.42
N GLU A 109 4.56 -2.88 13.64
CA GLU A 109 4.36 -2.75 12.20
C GLU A 109 4.39 -4.13 11.53
N HIS A 110 3.94 -4.21 10.27
CA HIS A 110 4.06 -5.46 9.52
C HIS A 110 5.53 -5.90 9.45
N ASN A 111 5.80 -7.19 9.66
CA ASN A 111 7.11 -7.81 9.80
C ASN A 111 7.91 -7.50 11.07
N ASP A 112 7.43 -6.64 11.97
CA ASP A 112 8.05 -6.49 13.29
C ASP A 112 7.96 -7.79 14.10
N GLU A 113 9.02 -8.07 14.85
CA GLU A 113 9.09 -9.20 15.77
C GLU A 113 8.88 -8.76 17.22
N MET A 114 7.99 -9.46 17.91
CA MET A 114 7.69 -9.25 19.32
C MET A 114 8.15 -10.46 20.12
N GLU A 115 8.85 -10.22 21.22
CA GLU A 115 9.30 -11.29 22.13
C GLU A 115 8.58 -11.21 23.48
N PHE A 116 8.07 -12.36 23.89
CA PHE A 116 7.27 -12.55 25.08
C PHE A 116 8.01 -13.42 26.09
N ALA A 117 7.58 -13.31 27.34
CA ALA A 117 7.98 -14.18 28.44
C ALA A 117 6.72 -14.64 29.17
N CYS A 118 6.76 -15.80 29.81
CA CYS A 118 5.69 -16.20 30.70
C CYS A 118 5.64 -15.27 31.92
N LYS A 119 4.44 -14.98 32.41
CA LYS A 119 4.29 -14.32 33.72
C LYS A 119 4.64 -15.29 34.84
N SER A 120 4.15 -16.53 34.71
CA SER A 120 4.45 -17.67 35.57
C SER A 120 4.54 -18.92 34.69
N GLY A 121 5.17 -19.98 35.21
CA GLY A 121 5.27 -21.25 34.49
C GLY A 121 6.21 -21.22 33.30
N SER A 122 5.97 -22.10 32.33
CA SER A 122 6.80 -22.31 31.15
C SER A 122 5.98 -22.26 29.86
N PRO A 123 6.61 -22.00 28.71
CA PRO A 123 5.93 -22.04 27.43
C PRO A 123 5.32 -23.42 27.17
N VAL A 124 4.12 -23.45 26.59
CA VAL A 124 3.55 -24.70 26.07
C VAL A 124 4.48 -25.27 25.00
N ALA A 125 4.63 -26.60 24.94
CA ALA A 125 5.47 -27.26 23.94
C ALA A 125 5.10 -26.80 22.51
N GLY A 126 6.10 -26.38 21.73
CA GLY A 126 5.90 -25.84 20.38
C GLY A 126 5.50 -24.35 20.33
N SER A 127 5.29 -23.69 21.47
CA SER A 127 5.02 -22.25 21.51
C SER A 127 6.30 -21.44 21.24
N HIS A 128 6.29 -20.62 20.19
CA HIS A 128 7.37 -19.71 19.88
C HIS A 128 7.19 -18.40 20.65
N MET A 129 8.10 -18.12 21.59
CA MET A 129 8.01 -16.90 22.41
C MET A 129 8.36 -15.62 21.63
N ARG A 130 8.99 -15.75 20.46
CA ARG A 130 9.18 -14.67 19.50
C ARG A 130 8.26 -14.90 18.31
N VAL A 131 7.45 -13.90 18.00
CA VAL A 131 6.43 -13.98 16.94
C VAL A 131 6.47 -12.73 16.09
N ARG A 132 6.04 -12.86 14.84
CA ARG A 132 6.05 -11.77 13.86
C ARG A 132 4.63 -11.27 13.62
N CYS A 133 4.48 -9.96 13.44
CA CYS A 133 3.24 -9.38 12.95
C CYS A 133 3.11 -9.61 11.44
N LEU A 134 1.99 -10.19 11.01
CA LEU A 134 1.70 -10.44 9.60
C LEU A 134 0.34 -9.83 9.26
N ASP A 135 0.37 -8.61 8.72
CA ASP A 135 -0.81 -7.89 8.20
C ASP A 135 -1.97 -7.84 9.21
N GLY A 136 -1.66 -7.37 10.42
CA GLY A 136 -2.61 -7.27 11.53
C GLY A 136 -2.86 -8.57 12.27
N GLU A 137 -2.36 -9.71 11.78
CA GLU A 137 -2.44 -10.98 12.48
C GLU A 137 -1.16 -11.26 13.28
N ILE A 138 -1.33 -11.53 14.57
CA ILE A 138 -0.26 -11.97 15.46
C ILE A 138 -0.71 -13.19 16.25
N ARG A 139 0.03 -14.29 16.12
CA ARG A 139 -0.24 -15.53 16.85
C ARG A 139 0.52 -15.51 18.17
N LEU A 140 -0.16 -15.13 19.25
CA LEU A 140 0.48 -15.03 20.57
C LEU A 140 0.87 -16.41 21.13
N PRO A 141 2.04 -16.53 21.78
CA PRO A 141 2.40 -17.74 22.52
C PRO A 141 1.51 -17.92 23.75
N THR A 142 1.52 -19.11 24.35
CA THR A 142 0.74 -19.42 25.56
C THR A 142 1.61 -20.16 26.56
N CYS A 143 1.49 -19.80 27.84
CA CYS A 143 2.19 -20.46 28.95
C CYS A 143 1.23 -21.24 29.85
N GLN A 144 1.75 -22.27 30.52
CA GLN A 144 1.04 -23.10 31.52
C GLN A 144 0.99 -22.44 32.89
#